data_AF-A0A0R2TJ26-F1
#
_entry.id   AF-A0A0R2TJ26-F1
#
_cell.length_a   1.000
_cell.length_b   1.000
_cell.length_c   1.000
_cell.angle_alpha   90.00
_cell.angle_beta   90.00
_cell.angle_gamma   90.00
#
_symmetry.space_group_name_H-M   'P 1'
#
loop_
_entity.id
_entity.type
_entity.pdbx_description
1 polymer ?
#
loop_
_entity_poly.entity_id
_entity_poly.type
_entity_poly.pdbx_seq_one_letter_code
_entity_poly.pdbx_strand_id
1 'polypeptide(L)' 'MKMPFGKYKGRYLIDLPEHYLIWYKNKGFPKGKIGKQLESVYELQLNGLEEIVREVRKRY' A
#
# COMPACT_ATOMS: atom_id res chain seq x y z
N MET A 1 4.87 7.65 -0.56
CA MET A 1 5.65 7.15 0.59
C MET A 1 6.22 5.77 0.27
N LYS A 2 7.41 5.46 0.79
CA LYS A 2 8.05 4.15 0.64
C LYS A 2 7.88 3.31 1.90
N MET A 3 7.81 2.00 1.75
CA MET A 3 7.71 1.03 2.83
C MET A 3 8.96 1.12 3.73
N PRO A 4 8.80 1.37 5.04
CA PRO A 4 9.95 1.64 5.92
C PRO A 4 10.67 0.37 6.42
N PHE A 5 10.03 -0.80 6.35
CA PHE A 5 10.56 -2.07 6.88
C PHE A 5 10.04 -3.30 6.11
N GLY A 6 10.52 -4.48 6.50
CA GLY A 6 10.06 -5.76 5.95
C GLY A 6 10.63 -6.08 4.57
N LYS A 7 10.08 -7.13 3.94
CA LYS A 7 10.55 -7.70 2.67
C LYS A 7 10.60 -6.69 1.52
N TYR A 8 9.68 -5.73 1.49
CA TYR A 8 9.55 -4.73 0.42
C TYR A 8 10.02 -3.34 0.84
N LYS A 9 10.92 -3.25 1.83
CA LYS A 9 11.49 -1.97 2.27
C LYS A 9 12.02 -1.17 1.08
N GLY A 10 11.72 0.12 1.05
CA GLY A 10 12.13 1.05 -0.02
C GLY A 10 11.21 1.06 -1.25
N ARG A 11 10.26 0.13 -1.38
CA ARG A 11 9.25 0.15 -2.43
C ARG A 11 8.13 1.15 -2.09
N TYR A 12 7.52 1.80 -3.08
CA TYR A 12 6.31 2.58 -2.82
C TYR A 12 5.17 1.69 -2.35
N LEU A 13 4.32 2.21 -1.45
CA LEU A 13 3.22 1.42 -0.88
C LEU A 13 2.27 0.93 -1.98
N ILE A 14 1.92 1.78 -2.96
CA ILE A 14 1.03 1.44 -4.08
C ILE A 14 1.58 0.33 -5.00
N ASP A 15 2.90 0.10 -4.96
CA ASP A 15 3.59 -0.90 -5.77
C ASP A 15 3.84 -2.21 -4.97
N LEU A 16 3.34 -2.29 -3.72
CA LEU A 16 3.38 -3.51 -2.94
C LEU A 16 2.48 -4.58 -3.60
N PRO A 17 2.92 -5.84 -3.66
CA PRO A 17 2.08 -6.91 -4.22
C PRO A 17 0.82 -7.14 -3.38
N GLU A 18 -0.30 -7.41 -4.04
CA GLU A 18 -1.61 -7.59 -3.38
C GLU A 18 -1.58 -8.68 -2.30
N HIS A 19 -0.93 -9.82 -2.57
CA HIS A 19 -0.80 -10.92 -1.60
C HIS A 19 -0.10 -10.49 -0.31
N TYR A 20 0.77 -9.49 -0.37
CA TYR A 20 1.44 -8.96 0.81
C TYR A 20 0.51 -8.10 1.67
N LEU A 21 -0.40 -7.35 1.04
CA LEU A 21 -1.42 -6.56 1.72
C LEU A 21 -2.51 -7.46 2.29
N ILE A 22 -2.91 -8.51 1.57
CA ILE A 22 -3.85 -9.54 2.08
C ILE A 22 -3.28 -10.22 3.33
N TRP A 23 -1.98 -10.54 3.35
CA TRP A 23 -1.33 -11.08 4.54
C TRP A 23 -1.46 -10.14 5.75
N TYR A 24 -1.26 -8.83 5.54
CA TYR A 24 -1.49 -7.83 6.58
C TYR A 24 -2.96 -7.70 6.97
N LYS A 25 -3.91 -7.77 6.01
CA LYS A 25 -5.35 -7.76 6.32
C LYS A 25 -5.73 -8.90 7.26
N ASN A 26 -5.17 -10.10 7.01
CA ASN A 26 -5.44 -11.28 7.84
C ASN A 26 -4.73 -11.25 9.21
N LYS A 27 -3.50 -10.69 9.29
CA LYS A 27 -2.76 -10.57 10.56
C LYS A 27 -3.10 -9.32 11.38
N GLY A 28 -3.68 -8.31 10.74
CA GLY A 28 -3.78 -6.94 11.25
C GLY A 28 -2.68 -6.03 10.69
N PHE A 29 -3.08 -4.86 10.21
CA PHE A 29 -2.15 -3.80 9.79
C PHE A 29 -1.39 -3.23 11.01
N PRO A 30 -0.15 -2.72 10.82
CA PRO A 30 0.59 -2.05 11.88
C PRO A 30 -0.20 -0.85 12.44
N LYS A 31 -0.01 -0.51 13.73
CA LYS A 31 -0.69 0.69 14.28
C LYS A 31 -0.10 1.99 13.69
N GLY A 32 -0.91 3.05 13.71
CA GLY A 32 -0.49 4.40 13.34
C GLY A 32 -0.61 4.70 11.84
N LYS A 33 0.12 5.73 11.39
CA LYS A 33 -0.03 6.29 10.03
C LYS A 33 0.26 5.26 8.94
N ILE A 34 1.30 4.44 9.12
CA ILE A 34 1.70 3.46 8.11
C ILE A 34 0.64 2.38 7.89
N GLY A 35 -0.02 1.90 8.95
CA GLY A 35 -1.08 0.91 8.81
C GLY A 35 -2.29 1.45 8.07
N LYS A 36 -2.74 2.65 8.43
CA LYS A 36 -3.83 3.33 7.72
C LYS A 36 -3.53 3.50 6.23
N GLN A 37 -2.28 3.83 5.89
CA GLN A 37 -1.86 3.93 4.49
C GLN A 37 -1.83 2.57 3.78
N LEU A 38 -1.36 1.51 4.43
CA LEU A 38 -1.38 0.15 3.87
C LEU A 38 -2.81 -0.35 3.65
N GLU A 39 -3.72 -0.04 4.58
CA GLU A 39 -5.15 -0.32 4.46
C GLU A 39 -5.76 0.44 3.28
N SER A 40 -5.48 1.74 3.13
CA SER A 40 -5.94 2.51 1.96
C SER A 40 -5.39 1.95 0.64
N VAL A 41 -4.12 1.55 0.61
CA VAL A 41 -3.54 0.92 -0.59
C VAL A 41 -4.21 -0.40 -0.89
N TYR A 42 -4.50 -1.21 0.13
CA TYR A 42 -5.22 -2.46 -0.05
C TYR A 42 -6.60 -2.23 -0.67
N GLU A 43 -7.37 -1.27 -0.16
CA GLU A 43 -8.69 -0.93 -0.71
C GLU A 43 -8.59 -0.42 -2.15
N LEU A 44 -7.58 0.39 -2.47
CA LEU A 44 -7.35 0.84 -3.85
C LEU A 44 -7.05 -0.34 -4.78
N GLN A 45 -6.22 -1.29 -4.35
CA GLN A 45 -5.88 -2.47 -5.15
C GLN A 45 -7.09 -3.39 -5.33
N LEU A 46 -7.84 -3.63 -4.26
CA LEU A 46 -9.04 -4.47 -4.27
C LEU A 46 -10.10 -3.94 -5.26
N ASN A 47 -10.20 -2.62 -5.40
CA ASN A 47 -11.16 -1.97 -6.30
C ASN A 47 -10.57 -1.62 -7.68
N GLY A 48 -9.30 -1.95 -7.97
CA GLY A 48 -8.63 -1.61 -9.23
C GLY A 48 -8.44 -0.11 -9.47
N LEU A 49 -8.30 0.68 -8.40
CA LEU A 49 -8.20 2.14 -8.41
C LEU A 49 -6.75 2.66 -8.30
N GLU A 50 -5.73 1.81 -8.45
CA GLU A 50 -4.34 2.23 -8.27
C GLU A 50 -3.87 3.22 -9.32
N GLU A 51 -4.46 3.18 -10.52
CA GLU A 51 -4.06 4.05 -11.62
C GLU A 51 -4.33 5.52 -11.30
N ILE A 52 -5.38 5.83 -10.52
CA ILE A 52 -5.66 7.19 -10.04
C ILE A 52 -4.45 7.73 -9.25
N VAL A 53 -3.91 6.92 -8.34
CA VAL A 53 -2.75 7.31 -7.52
C VAL A 53 -1.50 7.45 -8.38
N ARG A 54 -1.32 6.58 -9.38
CA ARG A 54 -0.19 6.66 -10.31
C ARG A 54 -0.25 7.92 -11.16
N GLU A 55 -1.42 8.29 -11.65
CA GLU A 55 -1.63 9.52 -12.42
C GLU A 55 -1.37 10.77 -11.58
N VAL A 56 -1.85 10.81 -10.33
CA VAL A 56 -1.55 11.90 -9.41
C VAL A 56 -0.03 12.01 -9.18
N ARG A 57 0.67 10.89 -8.96
CA ARG A 57 2.13 10.85 -8.80
C ARG A 57 2.90 11.26 -10.05
N LYS A 58 2.34 11.09 -11.25
CA LYS A 58 2.97 11.56 -12.49
C LYS A 58 2.89 13.08 -12.64
N ARG A 59 1.83 13.71 -12.10
CA ARG A 59 1.61 15.16 -12.20
C ARG A 59 2.34 15.98 -11.13
N TYR A 60 2.70 15.38 -10.00
CA TYR A 60 3.29 16.05 -8.83
C TYR A 60 4.46 15.24 -8.28
#